data_AF-A0A258W1X3-F1
#
_entry.id   AF-A0A258W1X3-F1
#
_cell.length_a   1.000
_cell.length_b   1.000
_cell.length_c   1.000
_cell.angle_alpha   90.00
_cell.angle_beta   90.00
_cell.angle_gamma   90.00
#
_symmetry.space_group_name_H-M   'P 1'
#
loop_
_entity.id
_entity.type
_entity.pdbx_description
1 polymer ?
#
loop_
_entity_poly.entity_id
_entity_poly.type
_entity_poly.pdbx_seq_one_letter_code
_entity_poly.pdbx_strand_id
1 'polypeptide(L)'
;MEINRNIVDLQKARIEHRQSSIVNRQSSIVNRVFMGLTKSLPHFLLSILIFSNLGCFFRSTITRFNSAQSTTCLIDQINDQPCDIADAGFVVTNKFGSDVTSYNNSSATSTLTASLPTGWYDGKSCQVEDTYLISENIKSGSSIFGVSGSSLGSFSLNTNSFAYRNPGSVPVANHLDNQSTSYAMSLYSEVNTYAGAALPTSGGYTYRSIPAQAKDDEGYLGTSCAYAPRPNVTCGTTQTTIIDRIADCLNLNGTCSDVSYTTKSTCEAAAKNWTSTAIWDGATKCNAGQGLWKLVTRSAANKEVWQDSRTGLLWSSKVTTSNNWCQASGNTQLAPLVFHQSYNGAAGSPITGNGKISLVTSGTSMSDEAIVISFVDAANFTVTGDYYTNNAFTPSCDDNLSPSRTGAITSTIGSSTTYSVANTCGFKITQGSINFVAGDTFVLRSSDSSYGDCTPNAGSGLQPLPPLSLCAEAIGLNPSGETWTSPGYMTAKGGLGKNSAPSVAWRLPTINDYRLAEVNGIRMVMPDMGIAGLQRPSRDGSAGGSSYEWSASVYSFTRSFSWIFGSGFGYVSNNFRNVTYAARCVGR
;
A
#
# COMPACT_ATOMS: atom_id res chain seq x y z
N MET A 1 25.41 7.54 -11.11
CA MET A 1 26.47 7.74 -12.11
C MET A 1 26.20 6.98 -13.42
N GLU A 2 25.57 5.80 -13.36
CA GLU A 2 25.23 4.99 -14.54
C GLU A 2 23.99 5.48 -15.32
N ILE A 3 23.02 6.12 -14.65
CA ILE A 3 21.85 6.76 -15.29
C ILE A 3 22.28 7.92 -16.22
N ASN A 4 23.33 8.67 -15.85
CA ASN A 4 23.85 9.73 -16.71
C ASN A 4 24.53 9.18 -17.97
N ARG A 5 25.07 7.95 -17.92
CA ARG A 5 25.69 7.30 -19.10
C ARG A 5 24.62 6.93 -20.14
N ASN A 6 23.52 6.33 -19.70
CA ASN A 6 22.42 5.94 -20.59
C ASN A 6 21.68 7.14 -21.19
N ILE A 7 21.55 8.26 -20.46
CA ILE A 7 20.94 9.49 -20.98
C ILE A 7 21.85 10.15 -22.03
N VAL A 8 23.16 10.16 -21.80
CA VAL A 8 24.14 10.69 -22.77
C VAL A 8 24.18 9.83 -24.04
N ASP A 9 24.11 8.50 -23.91
CA ASP A 9 24.07 7.60 -25.07
C ASP A 9 22.76 7.72 -25.88
N LEU A 10 21.63 7.96 -25.21
CA LEU A 10 20.34 8.25 -25.88
C LEU A 10 20.33 9.61 -26.58
N GLN A 11 20.96 10.63 -26.02
CA GLN A 11 21.09 11.93 -26.68
C GLN A 11 22.07 11.87 -27.87
N LYS A 12 23.15 11.09 -27.76
CA LYS A 12 24.09 10.81 -28.85
C LYS A 12 23.41 10.14 -30.05
N ALA A 13 22.63 9.08 -29.81
CA ALA A 13 21.86 8.41 -30.86
C ALA A 13 20.84 9.34 -31.54
N ARG A 14 20.25 10.28 -30.79
CA ARG A 14 19.27 11.25 -31.33
C ARG A 14 19.93 12.36 -32.17
N ILE A 15 21.16 12.75 -31.83
CA ILE A 15 21.94 13.75 -32.59
C ILE A 15 22.51 13.11 -33.87
N GLU A 16 23.02 11.89 -33.82
CA GLU A 16 23.51 11.15 -34.99
C GLU A 16 22.38 10.89 -36.00
N HIS A 17 21.17 10.58 -35.53
CA HIS A 17 19.98 10.48 -36.38
C HIS A 17 19.59 11.82 -37.04
N ARG A 18 19.74 12.96 -36.33
CA ARG A 18 19.48 14.29 -36.90
C ARG A 18 20.55 14.71 -37.91
N GLN A 19 21.83 14.42 -37.66
CA GLN A 19 22.91 14.71 -38.62
C GLN A 19 22.77 13.88 -39.91
N SER A 20 22.41 12.59 -39.80
CA SER A 20 22.07 11.75 -40.96
C SER A 20 20.91 12.32 -41.79
N SER A 21 19.88 12.87 -41.15
CA SER A 21 18.74 13.50 -41.85
C SER A 21 19.09 14.82 -42.56
N ILE A 22 20.07 15.57 -42.04
CA ILE A 22 20.53 16.84 -42.62
C ILE A 22 21.48 16.58 -43.81
N VAL A 23 22.35 15.57 -43.71
CA VAL A 23 23.24 15.13 -44.81
C VAL A 23 22.41 14.57 -45.97
N ASN A 24 21.36 13.79 -45.69
CA ASN A 24 20.45 13.29 -46.73
C ASN A 24 19.59 14.40 -47.37
N ARG A 25 19.24 15.46 -46.64
CA ARG A 25 18.55 16.63 -47.22
C ARG A 25 19.48 17.48 -48.09
N GLN A 26 20.74 17.68 -47.72
CA GLN A 26 21.71 18.39 -48.55
C GLN A 26 22.08 17.64 -49.83
N SER A 27 22.14 16.31 -49.80
CA SER A 27 22.32 15.48 -51.01
C SER A 27 21.16 15.63 -52.02
N SER A 28 19.91 15.79 -51.54
CA SER A 28 18.75 15.97 -52.42
C SER A 28 18.65 17.36 -53.08
N ILE A 29 19.31 18.37 -52.51
CA ILE A 29 19.31 19.75 -53.03
C ILE A 29 20.42 19.95 -54.08
N VAL A 30 21.54 19.21 -53.97
CA VAL A 30 22.62 19.27 -54.96
C VAL A 30 22.26 18.55 -56.27
N ASN A 31 21.40 17.52 -56.22
CA ASN A 31 20.96 16.77 -57.42
C ASN A 31 19.74 17.36 -58.17
N ARG A 32 19.24 18.55 -57.80
CA ARG A 32 18.13 19.22 -58.51
C ARG A 32 18.46 20.56 -59.15
N VAL A 33 19.72 20.98 -59.19
CA VAL A 33 20.14 22.25 -59.81
C VAL A 33 20.77 22.07 -61.21
N PHE A 34 20.94 20.83 -61.69
CA PHE A 34 21.49 20.55 -63.03
C PHE A 34 20.47 19.84 -63.93
N MET A 35 19.36 20.50 -64.28
CA MET A 35 18.60 20.27 -65.52
C MET A 35 17.42 21.25 -65.58
N GLY A 36 17.36 22.07 -66.62
CA GLY A 36 16.12 22.80 -66.99
C GLY A 36 16.28 24.30 -67.23
N LEU A 37 17.09 24.68 -68.23
CA LEU A 37 16.87 25.94 -68.94
C LEU A 37 15.65 25.78 -69.85
N THR A 38 14.63 26.63 -69.72
CA THR A 38 14.10 27.47 -70.82
C THR A 38 12.87 28.31 -70.42
N LYS A 39 12.95 29.59 -70.82
CA LYS A 39 11.89 30.56 -71.20
C LYS A 39 11.26 31.53 -70.17
N SER A 40 11.48 32.81 -70.54
CA SER A 40 10.69 34.05 -70.44
C SER A 40 10.51 34.81 -69.10
N LEU A 41 11.11 36.02 -69.10
CA LEU A 41 10.81 37.28 -68.36
C LEU A 41 9.30 37.69 -68.35
N PRO A 42 8.84 38.78 -67.64
CA PRO A 42 9.57 39.79 -66.83
C PRO A 42 8.92 40.26 -65.48
N HIS A 43 9.73 40.99 -64.69
CA HIS A 43 9.42 42.13 -63.78
C HIS A 43 8.35 42.02 -62.67
N PHE A 44 8.78 42.14 -61.40
CA PHE A 44 8.16 43.08 -60.44
C PHE A 44 9.15 43.49 -59.34
N LEU A 45 9.21 44.80 -59.08
CA LEU A 45 9.89 45.49 -57.99
C LEU A 45 9.20 45.21 -56.64
N LEU A 46 9.95 45.34 -55.55
CA LEU A 46 9.67 46.18 -54.36
C LEU A 46 10.00 45.51 -53.01
N SER A 47 10.61 46.33 -52.15
CA SER A 47 10.55 46.32 -50.67
C SER A 47 11.74 45.74 -49.91
N ILE A 48 12.70 46.64 -49.69
CA ILE A 48 13.53 46.78 -48.50
C ILE A 48 12.64 46.74 -47.25
N LEU A 49 12.96 45.88 -46.28
CA LEU A 49 12.66 46.14 -44.87
C LEU A 49 13.74 45.56 -43.98
N ILE A 50 14.43 46.49 -43.35
CA ILE A 50 15.46 46.33 -42.33
C ILE A 50 14.78 45.85 -41.05
N PHE A 51 15.23 44.72 -40.50
CA PHE A 51 15.21 44.52 -39.04
C PHE A 51 16.61 44.07 -38.60
N SER A 52 17.14 44.91 -37.72
CA SER A 52 18.48 44.93 -37.17
C SER A 52 18.56 44.17 -35.84
N ASN A 53 19.76 43.63 -35.58
CA ASN A 53 20.41 43.48 -34.27
C ASN A 53 19.86 42.47 -33.25
N LEU A 54 20.64 41.42 -32.99
CA LEU A 54 21.59 41.38 -31.86
C LEU A 54 22.44 40.10 -31.96
N GLY A 55 23.39 40.10 -32.89
CA GLY A 55 24.50 39.16 -32.89
C GLY A 55 25.74 39.88 -32.39
N CYS A 56 26.14 39.64 -31.15
CA CYS A 56 27.47 40.01 -30.65
C CYS A 56 28.53 39.23 -31.44
N PHE A 57 28.96 39.77 -32.58
CA PHE A 57 30.20 39.33 -33.21
C PHE A 57 31.36 40.00 -32.48
N PHE A 58 31.89 39.32 -31.45
CA PHE A 58 33.27 39.57 -31.03
C PHE A 58 34.18 39.11 -32.18
N ARG A 59 34.58 40.03 -33.04
CA ARG A 59 35.75 39.84 -33.90
C ARG A 59 36.98 40.02 -33.00
N SER A 60 37.35 38.98 -32.26
CA SER A 60 38.66 38.91 -31.63
C SER A 60 39.69 38.68 -32.73
N THR A 61 40.36 39.74 -33.18
CA THR A 61 41.58 39.61 -33.96
C THR A 61 42.65 39.05 -33.02
N ILE A 62 42.82 37.72 -33.02
CA ILE A 62 43.93 37.07 -32.32
C ILE A 62 45.19 37.37 -33.13
N THR A 63 45.92 38.42 -32.73
CA THR A 63 47.30 38.63 -33.17
C THR A 63 48.15 37.55 -32.52
N ARG A 64 48.60 36.55 -33.30
CA ARG A 64 49.61 35.59 -32.86
C ARG A 64 50.91 36.35 -32.59
N PHE A 65 51.28 36.49 -31.32
CA PHE A 65 52.65 36.81 -30.96
C PHE A 65 53.47 35.53 -31.13
N ASN A 66 54.28 35.46 -32.19
CA ASN A 66 55.30 34.42 -32.34
C ASN A 66 56.40 34.69 -31.30
N SER A 67 56.18 34.25 -30.07
CA SER A 67 57.21 34.14 -29.05
C SER A 67 57.95 32.83 -29.27
N ALA A 68 59.24 32.90 -29.60
CA ALA A 68 60.09 31.73 -29.71
C ALA A 68 60.15 31.02 -28.35
N GLN A 69 59.79 29.73 -28.33
CA GLN A 69 59.63 28.84 -27.17
C GLN A 69 58.35 29.07 -26.36
N SER A 70 57.23 28.59 -26.89
CA SER A 70 55.99 28.38 -26.14
C SER A 70 55.90 26.89 -25.80
N THR A 71 55.88 26.55 -24.51
CA THR A 71 55.57 25.18 -24.04
C THR A 71 54.16 24.81 -24.49
N THR A 72 53.92 23.54 -24.78
CA THR A 72 52.58 23.08 -25.21
C THR A 72 51.64 22.98 -24.02
N CYS A 73 50.46 23.63 -24.08
CA CYS A 73 49.45 23.49 -23.03
C CYS A 73 48.93 22.04 -23.01
N LEU A 74 48.78 21.47 -21.82
CA LEU A 74 47.95 20.26 -21.66
C LEU A 74 46.47 20.65 -21.67
N ILE A 75 45.64 19.85 -22.33
CA ILE A 75 44.18 20.03 -22.36
C ILE A 75 43.63 19.80 -20.93
N ASP A 76 42.64 20.58 -20.51
CA ASP A 76 42.01 20.55 -19.17
C ASP A 76 42.97 20.89 -18.00
N GLN A 77 44.07 21.61 -18.27
CA GLN A 77 44.99 22.10 -17.24
C GLN A 77 44.98 23.63 -17.20
N ILE A 78 44.96 24.20 -15.99
CA ILE A 78 45.22 25.62 -15.78
C ILE A 78 46.71 25.84 -16.00
N ASN A 79 47.07 26.57 -17.05
CA ASN A 79 48.45 26.93 -17.31
C ASN A 79 48.70 28.31 -16.70
N ASP A 80 49.70 28.41 -15.83
CA ASP A 80 50.13 29.64 -15.16
C ASP A 80 51.10 30.48 -16.00
N GLN A 81 51.49 29.98 -17.17
CA GLN A 81 52.35 30.64 -18.16
C GLN A 81 51.73 30.57 -19.56
N PRO A 82 52.06 31.52 -20.47
CA PRO A 82 51.65 31.47 -21.86
C PRO A 82 52.15 30.17 -22.52
N CYS A 83 51.24 29.44 -23.17
CA CYS A 83 51.53 28.18 -23.83
C CYS A 83 50.73 28.05 -25.14
N ASP A 84 51.19 27.19 -26.05
CA ASP A 84 50.55 26.94 -27.34
C ASP A 84 49.65 25.70 -27.23
N ILE A 85 48.41 25.82 -27.69
CA ILE A 85 47.47 24.69 -27.76
C ILE A 85 47.84 23.85 -28.99
N ALA A 86 48.24 22.58 -28.77
CA ALA A 86 48.66 21.67 -29.84
C ALA A 86 47.54 21.39 -30.86
N ASP A 87 46.31 21.28 -30.37
CA ASP A 87 45.14 20.99 -31.20
C ASP A 87 44.41 22.28 -31.56
N ALA A 88 44.37 22.58 -32.86
CA ALA A 88 43.77 23.80 -33.38
C ALA A 88 42.29 23.92 -32.98
N GLY A 89 42.00 24.78 -31.99
CA GLY A 89 40.66 25.32 -31.74
C GLY A 89 39.98 24.94 -30.42
N PHE A 90 40.57 24.09 -29.56
CA PHE A 90 39.91 23.65 -28.32
C PHE A 90 40.85 23.68 -27.12
N VAL A 91 40.44 24.38 -26.05
CA VAL A 91 41.17 24.47 -24.76
C VAL A 91 40.69 23.42 -23.74
N VAL A 92 39.59 22.72 -24.07
CA VAL A 92 38.95 21.71 -23.22
C VAL A 92 38.72 20.43 -24.03
N THR A 93 38.75 19.27 -23.38
CA THR A 93 38.55 17.99 -24.07
C THR A 93 37.16 17.93 -24.72
N ASN A 94 37.05 17.15 -25.81
CA ASN A 94 35.77 16.85 -26.47
C ASN A 94 34.84 15.94 -25.65
N LYS A 95 35.16 15.69 -24.37
CA LYS A 95 34.41 14.81 -23.49
C LYS A 95 33.29 15.61 -22.82
N PHE A 96 32.16 15.73 -23.51
CA PHE A 96 30.97 16.43 -23.03
C PHE A 96 30.60 16.05 -21.58
N GLY A 97 30.52 17.06 -20.70
CA GLY A 97 29.86 16.96 -19.40
C GLY A 97 30.73 16.58 -18.19
N SER A 98 32.05 16.38 -18.34
CA SER A 98 32.93 16.15 -17.17
C SER A 98 33.12 17.38 -16.28
N ASP A 99 32.92 18.57 -16.85
CA ASP A 99 33.19 19.84 -16.16
C ASP A 99 32.03 20.32 -15.29
N VAL A 100 30.82 19.74 -15.46
CA VAL A 100 29.67 20.06 -14.61
C VAL A 100 29.72 19.18 -13.36
N THR A 101 30.43 19.65 -12.33
CA THR A 101 30.61 18.91 -11.07
C THR A 101 29.49 19.16 -10.06
N SER A 102 28.76 20.26 -10.20
CA SER A 102 27.66 20.64 -9.32
C SER A 102 26.61 21.48 -10.03
N TYR A 103 25.36 21.35 -9.59
CA TYR A 103 24.24 22.18 -10.03
C TYR A 103 23.45 22.69 -8.83
N ASN A 104 22.76 23.80 -9.01
CA ASN A 104 21.84 24.39 -8.06
C ASN A 104 20.46 24.54 -8.72
N ASN A 105 19.44 24.00 -8.05
CA ASN A 105 18.03 24.22 -8.37
C ASN A 105 17.22 24.37 -7.07
N SER A 106 17.65 25.27 -6.18
CA SER A 106 16.97 25.52 -4.89
C SER A 106 15.50 25.89 -5.04
N SER A 107 15.13 26.47 -6.18
CA SER A 107 13.77 26.91 -6.47
C SER A 107 12.89 25.82 -7.10
N ALA A 108 13.44 24.63 -7.34
CA ALA A 108 12.74 23.50 -7.96
C ALA A 108 12.02 23.88 -9.28
N THR A 109 12.68 24.65 -10.14
CA THR A 109 12.12 25.10 -11.42
C THR A 109 12.62 24.23 -12.59
N SER A 110 12.08 24.50 -13.79
CA SER A 110 12.52 23.91 -15.06
C SER A 110 13.91 24.37 -15.52
N THR A 111 14.59 25.19 -14.73
CA THR A 111 15.86 25.82 -15.08
C THR A 111 16.85 25.64 -13.95
N LEU A 112 17.99 25.04 -14.24
CA LEU A 112 19.06 24.78 -13.28
C LEU A 112 20.32 25.55 -13.68
N THR A 113 21.07 25.99 -12.66
CA THR A 113 22.36 26.65 -12.86
C THR A 113 23.46 25.69 -12.44
N ALA A 114 24.34 25.34 -13.37
CA ALA A 114 25.52 24.54 -13.12
C ALA A 114 26.76 25.45 -13.05
N SER A 115 27.59 25.23 -12.03
CA SER A 115 28.89 25.90 -11.92
C SER A 115 29.88 25.21 -12.85
N LEU A 116 30.63 26.00 -13.62
CA LEU A 116 31.74 25.49 -14.41
C LEU A 116 33.06 25.69 -13.65
N PRO A 117 34.08 24.85 -13.86
CA PRO A 117 35.36 25.01 -13.20
C PRO A 117 35.95 26.38 -13.54
N THR A 118 36.61 26.98 -12.57
CA THR A 118 37.35 28.22 -12.76
C THR A 118 38.47 27.98 -13.78
N GLY A 119 38.33 28.59 -14.95
CA GLY A 119 39.41 28.70 -15.92
C GLY A 119 40.11 30.05 -15.76
N TRP A 120 40.50 30.67 -16.88
CA TRP A 120 41.09 32.02 -16.88
C TRP A 120 40.18 33.13 -16.32
N TYR A 121 38.88 32.85 -16.16
CA TYR A 121 37.92 33.78 -15.58
C TYR A 121 37.15 33.08 -14.47
N ASP A 122 37.04 33.76 -13.33
CA ASP A 122 36.22 33.33 -12.19
C ASP A 122 34.72 33.43 -12.48
N GLY A 123 33.92 32.71 -11.69
CA GLY A 123 32.46 32.87 -11.66
C GLY A 123 31.70 32.35 -12.88
N LYS A 124 32.27 31.40 -13.64
CA LYS A 124 31.61 30.81 -14.80
C LYS A 124 30.44 29.91 -14.36
N SER A 125 29.29 30.07 -15.00
CA SER A 125 28.14 29.17 -14.86
C SER A 125 27.47 28.94 -16.20
N CYS A 126 26.76 27.81 -16.33
CA CYS A 126 25.87 27.55 -17.44
C CYS A 126 24.46 27.30 -16.94
N GLN A 127 23.48 27.78 -17.70
CA GLN A 127 22.07 27.56 -17.43
C GLN A 127 21.58 26.41 -18.32
N VAL A 128 20.90 25.43 -17.73
CA VAL A 128 20.25 24.33 -18.45
C VAL A 128 18.76 24.46 -18.21
N GLU A 129 17.98 24.44 -19.28
CA GLU A 129 16.53 24.54 -19.24
C GLU A 129 15.91 23.31 -19.87
N ASP A 130 14.98 22.66 -19.15
CA ASP A 130 14.13 21.60 -19.67
C ASP A 130 12.68 21.89 -19.27
N THR A 131 11.87 22.29 -20.24
CA THR A 131 10.45 22.61 -20.04
C THR A 131 9.62 21.43 -19.53
N TYR A 132 10.12 20.19 -19.65
CA TYR A 132 9.47 19.01 -19.10
C TYR A 132 9.89 18.70 -17.66
N LEU A 133 10.90 19.38 -17.10
CA LEU A 133 11.31 19.29 -15.71
C LEU A 133 10.35 20.07 -14.80
N ILE A 134 9.09 19.67 -14.81
CA ILE A 134 8.01 20.17 -13.95
C ILE A 134 7.46 19.02 -13.10
N SER A 135 6.89 19.36 -11.93
CA SER A 135 6.47 18.36 -10.93
C SER A 135 5.49 17.33 -11.50
N GLU A 136 4.62 17.75 -12.43
CA GLU A 136 3.52 16.98 -13.01
C GLU A 136 4.01 15.85 -13.94
N ASN A 137 5.24 15.97 -14.45
CA ASN A 137 5.86 14.97 -15.32
C ASN A 137 6.76 13.99 -14.54
N ILE A 138 7.05 14.29 -13.27
CA ILE A 138 7.91 13.47 -12.42
C ILE A 138 7.03 12.63 -11.51
N LYS A 139 7.32 11.32 -11.44
CA LYS A 139 6.58 10.36 -10.61
C LYS A 139 6.55 10.84 -9.15
N SER A 140 5.37 10.78 -8.53
CA SER A 140 5.21 11.08 -7.11
C SER A 140 6.19 10.28 -6.25
N GLY A 141 6.87 10.99 -5.34
CA GLY A 141 7.93 10.42 -4.49
C GLY A 141 9.31 10.31 -5.14
N SER A 142 9.48 10.77 -6.38
CA SER A 142 10.80 10.90 -7.04
C SER A 142 11.19 12.37 -7.14
N SER A 143 12.49 12.67 -7.22
CA SER A 143 13.00 14.01 -7.51
C SER A 143 14.03 13.94 -8.62
N ILE A 144 13.94 14.87 -9.58
CA ILE A 144 14.93 15.05 -10.65
C ILE A 144 15.44 16.48 -10.55
N PHE A 145 16.75 16.65 -10.36
CA PHE A 145 17.40 17.95 -10.17
C PHE A 145 16.70 18.87 -9.16
N GLY A 146 16.19 18.33 -8.04
CA GLY A 146 15.51 19.11 -6.99
C GLY A 146 14.02 19.36 -7.23
N VAL A 147 13.48 19.02 -8.41
CA VAL A 147 12.04 19.08 -8.69
C VAL A 147 11.36 17.81 -8.20
N SER A 148 10.59 17.91 -7.13
CA SER A 148 9.82 16.79 -6.58
C SER A 148 8.61 16.47 -7.45
N GLY A 149 8.40 15.19 -7.74
CA GLY A 149 7.28 14.74 -8.56
C GLY A 149 5.93 14.80 -7.86
N SER A 150 4.93 15.26 -8.60
CA SER A 150 3.51 15.29 -8.22
C SER A 150 2.67 14.37 -9.10
N SER A 151 3.25 13.75 -10.14
CA SER A 151 2.53 12.84 -11.03
C SER A 151 2.12 11.56 -10.30
N LEU A 152 0.83 11.42 -10.01
CA LEU A 152 0.26 10.21 -9.41
C LEU A 152 0.06 9.07 -10.42
N GLY A 153 0.27 9.33 -11.71
CA GLY A 153 -0.13 8.46 -12.80
C GLY A 153 -1.65 8.45 -12.94
N SER A 154 -2.17 9.00 -14.04
CA SER A 154 -3.58 8.75 -14.38
C SER A 154 -3.70 7.32 -14.93
N PHE A 155 -4.89 6.71 -14.84
CA PHE A 155 -5.19 5.48 -15.58
C PHE A 155 -4.80 5.61 -17.07
N SER A 156 -4.94 6.81 -17.63
CA SER A 156 -4.52 7.19 -18.99
C SER A 156 -3.00 7.06 -19.25
N LEU A 157 -2.16 7.28 -18.23
CA LEU A 157 -0.71 7.06 -18.33
C LEU A 157 -0.32 5.57 -18.22
N ASN A 158 -1.07 4.77 -17.45
CA ASN A 158 -0.87 3.32 -17.40
C ASN A 158 -1.33 2.64 -18.70
N THR A 159 -2.43 3.11 -19.30
CA THR A 159 -2.80 2.71 -20.66
C THR A 159 -1.76 3.14 -21.68
N ASN A 160 -0.87 4.09 -21.36
CA ASN A 160 0.21 4.46 -22.27
C ASN A 160 1.50 3.60 -22.14
N SER A 161 1.49 2.56 -21.31
CA SER A 161 2.63 1.66 -21.15
C SER A 161 2.80 0.73 -22.36
N PHE A 162 4.01 0.71 -22.93
CA PHE A 162 4.44 -0.27 -23.94
C PHE A 162 4.92 -1.60 -23.34
N ALA A 163 4.85 -1.77 -22.01
CA ALA A 163 5.18 -3.05 -21.39
C ALA A 163 4.21 -4.13 -21.88
N TYR A 164 4.77 -5.25 -22.35
CA TYR A 164 3.97 -6.41 -22.73
C TYR A 164 3.33 -7.04 -21.50
N ARG A 165 2.12 -7.58 -21.66
CA ARG A 165 1.41 -8.27 -20.57
C ARG A 165 2.09 -9.57 -20.08
N ASN A 166 3.16 -10.03 -20.72
CA ASN A 166 3.98 -11.16 -20.26
C ASN A 166 5.44 -10.71 -20.14
N PRO A 167 6.08 -10.82 -18.96
CA PRO A 167 7.51 -10.56 -18.77
C PRO A 167 8.37 -11.41 -19.70
N GLY A 168 9.40 -10.81 -20.29
CA GLY A 168 10.34 -11.52 -21.16
C GLY A 168 9.79 -11.90 -22.54
N SER A 169 8.58 -11.46 -22.89
CA SER A 169 8.09 -11.59 -24.26
C SER A 169 8.88 -10.66 -25.20
N VAL A 170 9.52 -11.25 -26.19
CA VAL A 170 10.21 -10.54 -27.28
C VAL A 170 9.23 -10.48 -28.46
N PRO A 171 9.04 -9.34 -29.15
CA PRO A 171 8.32 -9.34 -30.43
C PRO A 171 9.12 -10.19 -31.44
N VAL A 172 8.68 -11.43 -31.68
CA VAL A 172 9.36 -12.33 -32.61
C VAL A 172 9.00 -11.91 -34.03
N ALA A 173 10.01 -11.47 -34.79
CA ALA A 173 9.84 -10.97 -36.16
C ALA A 173 9.67 -12.07 -37.23
N ASN A 174 9.71 -13.36 -36.88
CA ASN A 174 9.49 -14.45 -37.84
C ASN A 174 9.21 -15.77 -37.12
N HIS A 175 8.03 -16.35 -37.30
CA HIS A 175 7.66 -17.67 -36.76
C HIS A 175 7.83 -18.75 -37.83
N LEU A 176 8.85 -19.61 -37.67
CA LEU A 176 8.92 -20.94 -38.28
C LEU A 176 9.02 -22.05 -37.23
N ASP A 177 8.94 -21.71 -35.94
CA ASP A 177 8.90 -22.67 -34.86
C ASP A 177 7.46 -22.79 -34.31
N ASN A 178 7.07 -24.03 -34.08
CA ASN A 178 5.74 -24.50 -33.70
C ASN A 178 5.34 -24.07 -32.26
N GLN A 179 5.43 -22.77 -31.94
CA GLN A 179 5.11 -22.24 -30.62
C GLN A 179 3.65 -21.77 -30.56
N SER A 180 2.93 -22.30 -29.58
CA SER A 180 1.53 -22.04 -29.27
C SER A 180 1.30 -20.74 -28.48
N THR A 181 2.13 -19.70 -28.65
CA THR A 181 2.03 -18.47 -27.86
C THR A 181 1.64 -17.29 -28.72
N SER A 182 0.45 -16.73 -28.47
CA SER A 182 0.00 -15.46 -29.06
C SER A 182 1.03 -14.36 -28.84
N TYR A 183 1.27 -13.51 -29.85
CA TYR A 183 2.04 -12.26 -29.70
C TYR A 183 1.64 -11.54 -28.42
N ALA A 184 2.58 -11.16 -27.56
CA ALA A 184 2.22 -10.31 -26.42
C ALA A 184 1.87 -8.90 -26.93
N MET A 185 0.74 -8.34 -26.49
CA MET A 185 0.36 -6.95 -26.77
C MET A 185 0.51 -6.15 -25.47
N SER A 186 0.97 -4.91 -25.60
CA SER A 186 0.96 -3.96 -24.49
C SER A 186 -0.45 -3.42 -24.25
N LEU A 187 -0.72 -2.92 -23.03
CA LEU A 187 -1.99 -2.24 -22.75
C LEU A 187 -2.17 -1.01 -23.67
N TYR A 188 -1.07 -0.31 -24.01
CA TYR A 188 -1.08 0.76 -25.01
C TYR A 188 -1.57 0.28 -26.37
N SER A 189 -1.01 -0.80 -26.90
CA SER A 189 -1.39 -1.28 -28.21
C SER A 189 -2.85 -1.73 -28.22
N GLU A 190 -3.32 -2.37 -27.16
CA GLU A 190 -4.72 -2.80 -27.04
C GLU A 190 -5.70 -1.61 -27.02
N VAL A 191 -5.40 -0.57 -26.24
CA VAL A 191 -6.28 0.59 -26.05
C VAL A 191 -6.15 1.63 -27.16
N ASN A 192 -4.98 1.81 -27.75
CA ASN A 192 -4.73 2.91 -28.69
C ASN A 192 -4.48 2.43 -30.13
N THR A 193 -3.73 1.34 -30.32
CA THR A 193 -3.38 0.84 -31.66
C THR A 193 -4.50 -0.02 -32.25
N TYR A 194 -5.14 -0.84 -31.42
CA TYR A 194 -6.16 -1.80 -31.83
C TYR A 194 -7.57 -1.45 -31.35
N ALA A 195 -7.77 -0.28 -30.75
CA ALA A 195 -9.12 0.20 -30.47
C ALA A 195 -9.91 0.36 -31.78
N GLY A 196 -10.96 -0.45 -31.92
CA GLY A 196 -11.79 -0.47 -33.13
C GLY A 196 -11.14 -1.13 -34.35
N ALA A 197 -9.95 -1.73 -34.21
CA ALA A 197 -9.28 -2.49 -35.26
C ALA A 197 -9.18 -3.98 -34.88
N ALA A 198 -8.95 -4.84 -35.87
CA ALA A 198 -8.67 -6.25 -35.62
C ALA A 198 -7.34 -6.39 -34.86
N LEU A 199 -7.33 -7.20 -33.80
CA LEU A 199 -6.10 -7.56 -33.09
C LEU A 199 -5.12 -8.26 -34.07
N PRO A 200 -3.81 -8.08 -33.92
CA PRO A 200 -2.83 -8.68 -34.82
C PRO A 200 -2.98 -10.20 -34.74
N THR A 201 -3.04 -10.81 -35.93
CA THR A 201 -3.11 -12.26 -36.11
C THR A 201 -1.76 -12.74 -36.65
N SER A 202 -1.03 -13.57 -35.90
CA SER A 202 -0.06 -14.49 -36.52
C SER A 202 -0.76 -15.79 -36.81
N GLY A 203 -0.73 -16.24 -38.06
CA GLY A 203 -1.10 -17.63 -38.39
C GLY A 203 -2.54 -17.99 -38.06
N GLY A 204 -3.49 -17.05 -38.17
CA GLY A 204 -4.91 -17.31 -37.94
C GLY A 204 -5.36 -17.26 -36.47
N TYR A 205 -4.45 -17.02 -35.52
CA TYR A 205 -4.80 -16.82 -34.11
C TYR A 205 -4.66 -15.34 -33.76
N THR A 206 -5.78 -14.72 -33.39
CA THR A 206 -5.84 -13.35 -32.87
C THR A 206 -5.26 -13.32 -31.45
N TYR A 207 -4.53 -12.26 -31.11
CA TYR A 207 -4.06 -11.99 -29.74
C TYR A 207 -5.14 -12.30 -28.69
N ARG A 208 -4.84 -13.22 -27.75
CA ARG A 208 -5.73 -13.69 -26.66
C ARG A 208 -7.14 -14.17 -27.06
N SER A 209 -7.41 -14.53 -28.30
CA SER A 209 -8.74 -15.08 -28.65
C SER A 209 -9.03 -16.42 -27.99
N ILE A 210 -7.98 -17.14 -27.58
CA ILE A 210 -8.08 -18.36 -26.81
C ILE A 210 -7.24 -18.16 -25.55
N PRO A 211 -7.84 -18.17 -24.35
CA PRO A 211 -7.09 -18.21 -23.11
C PRO A 211 -6.08 -19.36 -23.14
N ALA A 212 -4.84 -19.08 -22.77
CA ALA A 212 -3.84 -20.11 -22.56
C ALA A 212 -4.16 -20.78 -21.22
N GLN A 213 -5.00 -21.81 -21.23
CA GLN A 213 -5.50 -22.45 -20.01
C GLN A 213 -4.42 -22.84 -18.99
N ALA A 214 -3.20 -23.16 -19.45
CA ALA A 214 -2.06 -23.52 -18.61
C ALA A 214 -1.27 -22.32 -18.05
N LYS A 215 -1.58 -21.08 -18.46
CA LYS A 215 -0.91 -19.84 -18.04
C LYS A 215 -1.88 -18.82 -17.45
N ASP A 216 -3.13 -18.78 -17.89
CA ASP A 216 -4.17 -17.90 -17.38
C ASP A 216 -4.86 -18.52 -16.13
N ASP A 217 -4.08 -19.04 -15.18
CA ASP A 217 -4.55 -19.84 -14.04
C ASP A 217 -4.77 -19.04 -12.73
N GLU A 218 -4.64 -17.71 -12.79
CA GLU A 218 -4.78 -16.77 -11.66
C GLU A 218 -3.99 -17.18 -10.40
N GLY A 219 -2.95 -18.02 -10.55
CA GLY A 219 -2.06 -18.49 -9.51
C GLY A 219 -2.69 -19.38 -8.44
N TYR A 220 -3.88 -19.94 -8.65
CA TYR A 220 -4.46 -20.86 -7.67
C TYR A 220 -3.64 -22.16 -7.65
N LEU A 221 -3.69 -22.98 -8.70
CA LEU A 221 -2.94 -24.25 -8.79
C LEU A 221 -1.81 -24.24 -9.82
N GLY A 222 -1.74 -23.22 -10.67
CA GLY A 222 -0.75 -23.18 -11.72
C GLY A 222 0.52 -22.45 -11.33
N THR A 223 1.54 -22.61 -12.16
CA THR A 223 2.89 -22.10 -11.93
C THR A 223 3.16 -20.76 -12.61
N SER A 224 2.17 -20.20 -13.32
CA SER A 224 2.34 -18.94 -14.06
C SER A 224 2.44 -17.73 -13.14
N CYS A 225 1.88 -17.82 -11.93
CA CYS A 225 1.94 -16.80 -10.91
C CYS A 225 2.73 -17.28 -9.68
N ALA A 226 3.83 -16.60 -9.39
CA ALA A 226 4.66 -16.85 -8.24
C ALA A 226 4.18 -16.05 -7.02
N TYR A 227 3.89 -16.74 -5.93
CA TYR A 227 3.64 -16.11 -4.63
C TYR A 227 4.88 -15.33 -4.16
N ALA A 228 4.67 -14.25 -3.40
CA ALA A 228 5.74 -13.54 -2.73
C ALA A 228 6.45 -14.50 -1.75
N PRO A 229 7.77 -14.69 -1.88
CA PRO A 229 8.52 -15.49 -0.92
C PRO A 229 8.33 -14.90 0.48
N ARG A 230 8.13 -15.76 1.48
CA ARG A 230 7.96 -15.29 2.86
C ARG A 230 9.28 -14.72 3.38
N PRO A 231 9.30 -13.47 3.86
CA PRO A 231 10.46 -12.95 4.57
C PRO A 231 10.67 -13.77 5.85
N ASN A 232 11.92 -13.95 6.26
CA ASN A 232 12.28 -14.71 7.46
C ASN A 232 12.87 -13.82 8.57
N VAL A 233 13.26 -12.58 8.26
CA VAL A 233 13.78 -11.59 9.21
C VAL A 233 12.69 -10.59 9.61
N THR A 234 12.62 -10.27 10.91
CA THR A 234 11.76 -9.20 11.45
C THR A 234 12.26 -7.85 10.94
N CYS A 235 11.37 -7.00 10.46
CA CYS A 235 11.74 -5.72 9.85
C CYS A 235 10.63 -4.68 9.95
N GLY A 236 10.98 -3.41 9.79
CA GLY A 236 10.04 -2.30 9.74
C GLY A 236 9.33 -2.05 11.07
N THR A 237 9.91 -2.47 12.20
CA THR A 237 9.30 -2.36 13.53
C THR A 237 9.83 -1.20 14.37
N THR A 238 11.04 -0.70 14.07
CA THR A 238 11.70 0.37 14.85
C THR A 238 11.62 1.73 14.18
N GLN A 239 11.44 1.77 12.85
CA GLN A 239 11.38 3.01 12.09
C GLN A 239 10.03 3.72 12.30
N THR A 240 10.06 5.05 12.25
CA THR A 240 8.86 5.87 12.47
C THR A 240 8.07 6.08 11.18
N THR A 241 8.75 6.23 10.03
CA THR A 241 8.09 6.50 8.76
C THR A 241 7.80 5.24 7.95
N ILE A 242 6.74 5.24 7.14
CA ILE A 242 6.41 4.12 6.24
C ILE A 242 7.53 3.87 5.22
N ILE A 243 8.16 4.94 4.71
CA ILE A 243 9.25 4.84 3.74
C ILE A 243 10.47 4.17 4.37
N ASP A 244 10.86 4.58 5.59
CA ASP A 244 12.01 3.99 6.29
C ASP A 244 11.74 2.54 6.68
N ARG A 245 10.49 2.21 7.06
CA ARG A 245 10.08 0.83 7.34
C ARG A 245 10.19 -0.07 6.10
N ILE A 246 9.74 0.41 4.94
CA ILE A 246 9.93 -0.29 3.67
C ILE A 246 11.42 -0.46 3.38
N ALA A 247 12.23 0.60 3.51
CA ALA A 247 13.67 0.54 3.26
C ALA A 247 14.37 -0.48 4.18
N ASP A 248 13.99 -0.51 5.45
CA ASP A 248 14.48 -1.50 6.43
C ASP A 248 14.14 -2.93 6.00
N CYS A 249 12.87 -3.20 5.66
CA CYS A 249 12.47 -4.51 5.15
C CYS A 249 13.19 -4.92 3.86
N LEU A 250 13.44 -3.97 2.95
CA LEU A 250 14.21 -4.23 1.72
C LEU A 250 15.65 -4.64 1.99
N ASN A 251 16.27 -4.03 3.00
CA ASN A 251 17.66 -4.28 3.39
C ASN A 251 17.79 -5.58 4.19
N LEU A 252 16.89 -5.84 5.13
CA LEU A 252 16.97 -7.01 6.02
C LEU A 252 16.50 -8.31 5.37
N ASN A 253 15.61 -8.23 4.38
CA ASN A 253 15.05 -9.40 3.70
C ASN A 253 15.48 -9.48 2.23
N GLY A 254 16.67 -8.95 1.92
CA GLY A 254 17.28 -9.08 0.60
C GLY A 254 18.60 -9.83 0.61
N THR A 255 19.02 -10.22 -0.58
CA THR A 255 20.28 -10.94 -0.82
C THR A 255 20.94 -10.36 -2.06
N CYS A 256 22.27 -10.26 -2.01
CA CYS A 256 23.07 -9.88 -3.16
C CYS A 256 23.35 -11.12 -4.03
N SER A 257 23.39 -10.92 -5.35
CA SER A 257 23.84 -11.95 -6.31
C SER A 257 25.27 -12.44 -6.05
N ASP A 258 26.07 -11.67 -5.31
CA ASP A 258 27.37 -12.06 -4.79
C ASP A 258 27.31 -12.09 -3.26
N VAL A 259 27.52 -13.28 -2.69
CA VAL A 259 27.38 -13.54 -1.25
C VAL A 259 28.38 -12.79 -0.38
N SER A 260 29.39 -12.15 -0.98
CA SER A 260 30.37 -11.31 -0.28
C SER A 260 29.77 -10.00 0.25
N TYR A 261 28.59 -9.60 -0.24
CA TYR A 261 27.92 -8.37 0.16
C TYR A 261 26.61 -8.66 0.90
N THR A 262 26.54 -8.24 2.16
CA THR A 262 25.41 -8.52 3.06
C THR A 262 24.41 -7.37 3.14
N THR A 263 24.72 -6.20 2.55
CA THR A 263 23.84 -5.04 2.55
C THR A 263 23.54 -4.56 1.13
N LYS A 264 22.35 -4.00 0.93
CA LYS A 264 21.94 -3.46 -0.37
C LYS A 264 22.93 -2.42 -0.91
N SER A 265 23.34 -1.47 -0.07
CA SER A 265 24.23 -0.38 -0.48
C SER A 265 25.60 -0.88 -0.94
N THR A 266 26.18 -1.89 -0.27
CA THR A 266 27.46 -2.46 -0.67
C THR A 266 27.34 -3.34 -1.91
N CYS A 267 26.23 -4.08 -2.05
CA CYS A 267 25.91 -4.86 -3.25
C CYS A 267 25.80 -3.97 -4.49
N GLU A 268 25.00 -2.89 -4.40
CA GLU A 268 24.78 -1.95 -5.50
C GLU A 268 26.06 -1.16 -5.84
N ALA A 269 26.85 -0.76 -4.83
CA ALA A 269 28.14 -0.10 -5.06
C ALA A 269 29.15 -0.98 -5.81
N ALA A 270 29.05 -2.31 -5.65
CA ALA A 270 29.83 -3.29 -6.39
C ALA A 270 29.24 -3.65 -7.77
N ALA A 271 28.22 -2.92 -8.23
CA ALA A 271 27.47 -3.19 -9.46
C ALA A 271 26.90 -4.62 -9.50
N LYS A 272 26.48 -5.15 -8.34
CA LYS A 272 25.82 -6.45 -8.21
C LYS A 272 24.32 -6.27 -8.06
N ASN A 273 23.56 -7.31 -8.44
CA ASN A 273 22.10 -7.30 -8.34
C ASN A 273 21.64 -7.64 -6.92
N TRP A 274 20.81 -6.78 -6.33
CA TRP A 274 20.12 -7.04 -5.07
C TRP A 274 18.70 -7.55 -5.34
N THR A 275 18.34 -8.66 -4.72
CA THR A 275 16.97 -9.22 -4.79
C THR A 275 16.36 -9.24 -3.39
N SER A 276 15.10 -8.83 -3.25
CA SER A 276 14.45 -8.75 -1.95
C SER A 276 13.10 -9.47 -1.95
N THR A 277 12.85 -10.23 -0.88
CA THR A 277 11.55 -10.86 -0.63
C THR A 277 10.52 -9.86 -0.12
N ALA A 278 10.95 -8.65 0.28
CA ALA A 278 10.08 -7.53 0.66
C ALA A 278 9.48 -6.79 -0.55
N ILE A 279 9.74 -7.25 -1.79
CA ILE A 279 9.08 -6.76 -3.01
C ILE A 279 8.39 -7.92 -3.73
N TRP A 280 7.14 -7.68 -4.08
CA TRP A 280 6.44 -8.50 -5.04
C TRP A 280 5.93 -7.62 -6.18
N ASP A 281 6.43 -7.87 -7.38
CA ASP A 281 6.00 -7.15 -8.57
C ASP A 281 5.18 -8.09 -9.45
N GLY A 282 3.87 -7.90 -9.43
CA GLY A 282 2.93 -8.66 -10.23
C GLY A 282 3.16 -8.53 -11.73
N ALA A 283 3.81 -7.43 -12.17
CA ALA A 283 4.25 -7.28 -13.54
C ALA A 283 5.17 -8.42 -13.94
N THR A 284 6.12 -8.80 -13.08
CA THR A 284 7.16 -9.82 -13.35
C THR A 284 6.82 -11.21 -12.86
N LYS A 285 5.98 -11.32 -11.82
CA LYS A 285 5.72 -12.58 -11.10
C LYS A 285 4.37 -13.24 -11.46
N CYS A 286 3.55 -12.65 -12.32
CA CYS A 286 2.23 -13.18 -12.68
C CYS A 286 1.79 -12.63 -14.07
N ASN A 287 0.48 -12.53 -14.35
CA ASN A 287 -0.11 -12.17 -15.66
C ASN A 287 0.07 -10.70 -16.10
N ALA A 288 1.10 -10.03 -15.59
CA ALA A 288 1.46 -8.61 -15.68
C ALA A 288 0.37 -7.55 -15.44
N GLY A 289 -0.88 -7.95 -15.15
CA GLY A 289 -1.95 -7.04 -14.74
C GLY A 289 -1.83 -6.59 -13.28
N GLN A 290 -1.18 -7.41 -12.44
CA GLN A 290 -1.05 -7.15 -11.01
C GLN A 290 -0.05 -6.03 -10.69
N GLY A 291 -0.18 -5.46 -9.48
CA GLY A 291 0.58 -4.28 -9.03
C GLY A 291 1.89 -4.60 -8.32
N LEU A 292 2.60 -3.54 -7.96
CA LEU A 292 3.79 -3.60 -7.11
C LEU A 292 3.37 -3.55 -5.64
N TRP A 293 3.79 -4.54 -4.88
CA TRP A 293 3.59 -4.62 -3.42
C TRP A 293 4.92 -4.55 -2.69
N LYS A 294 4.92 -3.83 -1.57
CA LYS A 294 6.09 -3.62 -0.72
C LYS A 294 5.78 -4.02 0.71
N LEU A 295 6.63 -4.84 1.30
CA LEU A 295 6.52 -5.18 2.71
C LEU A 295 6.87 -3.94 3.53
N VAL A 296 5.94 -3.51 4.37
CA VAL A 296 6.15 -2.36 5.27
C VAL A 296 6.66 -2.86 6.60
N THR A 297 6.08 -3.91 7.16
CA THR A 297 6.57 -4.48 8.42
C THR A 297 6.34 -5.98 8.44
N ARG A 298 7.25 -6.67 9.12
CA ARG A 298 7.09 -8.05 9.56
C ARG A 298 7.47 -8.11 11.03
N SER A 299 6.48 -8.28 11.89
CA SER A 299 6.67 -8.30 13.35
C SER A 299 6.85 -9.73 13.90
N ALA A 300 6.32 -10.73 13.20
CA ALA A 300 6.46 -12.15 13.51
C ALA A 300 6.13 -13.01 12.27
N ALA A 301 6.24 -14.33 12.39
CA ALA A 301 5.82 -15.25 11.33
C ALA A 301 4.33 -15.03 10.98
N ASN A 302 4.04 -14.83 9.69
CA ASN A 302 2.70 -14.54 9.17
C ASN A 302 2.02 -13.31 9.82
N LYS A 303 2.81 -12.37 10.37
CA LYS A 303 2.36 -11.07 10.90
C LYS A 303 3.04 -9.96 10.12
N GLU A 304 2.49 -9.73 8.94
CA GLU A 304 3.02 -8.85 7.91
C GLU A 304 2.00 -7.75 7.57
N VAL A 305 2.53 -6.57 7.24
CA VAL A 305 1.78 -5.48 6.61
C VAL A 305 2.42 -5.17 5.27
N TRP A 306 1.60 -5.21 4.21
CA TRP A 306 2.04 -4.92 2.86
C TRP A 306 1.35 -3.66 2.31
N GLN A 307 2.11 -2.83 1.60
CA GLN A 307 1.58 -1.68 0.88
C GLN A 307 1.35 -2.05 -0.58
N ASP A 308 0.15 -1.80 -1.07
CA ASP A 308 -0.13 -1.73 -2.50
C ASP A 308 0.38 -0.38 -3.04
N SER A 309 1.43 -0.41 -3.85
CA SER A 309 2.08 0.82 -4.35
C SER A 309 1.20 1.62 -5.31
N ARG A 310 0.13 1.02 -5.88
CA ARG A 310 -0.79 1.74 -6.78
C ARG A 310 -1.79 2.58 -6.01
N THR A 311 -2.26 2.08 -4.86
CA THR A 311 -3.29 2.74 -4.05
C THR A 311 -2.73 3.45 -2.82
N GLY A 312 -1.51 3.10 -2.41
CA GLY A 312 -0.90 3.55 -1.15
C GLY A 312 -1.46 2.84 0.09
N LEU A 313 -2.50 2.01 -0.06
CA LEU A 313 -3.18 1.33 1.04
C LEU A 313 -2.30 0.27 1.68
N LEU A 314 -2.39 0.17 3.01
CA LEU A 314 -1.69 -0.80 3.83
C LEU A 314 -2.63 -1.95 4.17
N TRP A 315 -2.18 -3.18 3.99
CA TRP A 315 -2.97 -4.38 4.22
C TRP A 315 -2.37 -5.20 5.35
N SER A 316 -3.14 -5.37 6.42
CA SER A 316 -2.74 -6.14 7.59
C SER A 316 -2.91 -7.64 7.34
N SER A 317 -2.18 -8.46 8.10
CA SER A 317 -2.58 -9.87 8.29
C SER A 317 -3.94 -9.94 9.01
N LYS A 318 -4.59 -11.11 9.03
CA LYS A 318 -5.84 -11.33 9.77
C LYS A 318 -5.67 -10.90 11.24
N VAL A 319 -6.59 -10.05 11.70
CA VAL A 319 -6.65 -9.58 13.09
C VAL A 319 -7.51 -10.51 13.96
N THR A 320 -8.40 -11.27 13.34
CA THR A 320 -9.17 -12.36 13.95
C THR A 320 -9.50 -13.42 12.90
N THR A 321 -9.79 -14.64 13.34
CA THR A 321 -10.26 -15.76 12.51
C THR A 321 -11.71 -16.15 12.76
N SER A 322 -12.34 -15.61 13.81
CA SER A 322 -13.64 -16.11 14.29
C SER A 322 -14.52 -15.00 14.87
N ASN A 323 -14.83 -13.99 14.07
CA ASN A 323 -15.82 -12.96 14.43
C ASN A 323 -17.00 -13.03 13.48
N ASN A 324 -18.19 -12.74 13.99
CA ASN A 324 -19.33 -12.48 13.12
C ASN A 324 -19.22 -11.08 12.50
N TRP A 325 -20.05 -10.78 11.49
CA TRP A 325 -19.93 -9.50 10.79
C TRP A 325 -20.17 -8.32 11.73
N CYS A 326 -21.12 -8.46 12.66
CA CYS A 326 -21.44 -7.43 13.64
C CYS A 326 -20.23 -7.04 14.49
N GLN A 327 -19.56 -8.03 15.06
CA GLN A 327 -18.34 -7.83 15.83
C GLN A 327 -17.24 -7.23 14.97
N ALA A 328 -17.06 -7.70 13.74
CA ALA A 328 -16.04 -7.20 12.82
C ALA A 328 -16.30 -5.74 12.38
N SER A 329 -17.54 -5.40 12.07
CA SER A 329 -17.96 -4.09 11.57
C SER A 329 -18.14 -3.05 12.68
N GLY A 330 -18.04 -3.46 13.95
CA GLY A 330 -18.14 -2.54 15.07
C GLY A 330 -19.52 -2.35 15.67
N ASN A 331 -20.41 -3.29 15.40
CA ASN A 331 -21.70 -3.38 16.03
C ASN A 331 -21.62 -4.42 17.15
N THR A 332 -20.97 -4.07 18.26
CA THR A 332 -21.14 -4.82 19.51
C THR A 332 -22.45 -4.36 20.14
N GLN A 333 -23.55 -4.99 19.73
CA GLN A 333 -24.81 -4.85 20.44
C GLN A 333 -24.58 -5.40 21.85
N LEU A 334 -24.49 -4.54 22.85
CA LEU A 334 -24.53 -4.98 24.25
C LEU A 334 -25.99 -5.17 24.58
N ALA A 335 -26.44 -6.41 24.75
CA ALA A 335 -27.86 -6.63 24.98
C ALA A 335 -28.24 -6.11 26.37
N PRO A 336 -29.13 -5.13 26.50
CA PRO A 336 -29.39 -4.43 27.75
C PRO A 336 -29.82 -5.44 28.82
N LEU A 337 -29.20 -5.33 29.98
CA LEU A 337 -29.66 -6.01 31.18
C LEU A 337 -30.64 -5.09 31.88
N VAL A 338 -31.87 -5.57 32.06
CA VAL A 338 -32.90 -4.88 32.84
C VAL A 338 -33.05 -5.55 34.20
N PHE A 339 -33.35 -4.75 35.22
CA PHE A 339 -33.80 -5.29 36.49
C PHE A 339 -35.09 -6.07 36.26
N HIS A 340 -35.14 -7.32 36.71
CA HIS A 340 -36.32 -8.17 36.55
C HIS A 340 -37.10 -8.28 37.85
N GLN A 341 -36.44 -8.71 38.93
CA GLN A 341 -37.08 -8.92 40.23
C GLN A 341 -36.06 -8.84 41.37
N SER A 342 -36.55 -8.55 42.57
CA SER A 342 -35.79 -8.73 43.81
C SER A 342 -36.67 -9.36 44.88
N TYR A 343 -36.09 -10.24 45.69
CA TYR A 343 -36.81 -10.91 46.77
C TYR A 343 -35.90 -11.29 47.93
N ASN A 344 -36.47 -11.46 49.12
CA ASN A 344 -35.79 -12.02 50.29
C ASN A 344 -36.26 -13.45 50.53
N GLY A 345 -35.34 -14.42 50.46
CA GLY A 345 -35.64 -15.83 50.63
C GLY A 345 -36.34 -16.41 49.40
N ALA A 346 -37.65 -16.64 49.49
CA ALA A 346 -38.43 -17.19 48.38
C ALA A 346 -38.93 -16.09 47.42
N ALA A 347 -39.03 -16.43 46.12
CA ALA A 347 -39.54 -15.53 45.10
C ALA A 347 -40.93 -14.96 45.48
N GLY A 348 -41.09 -13.64 45.31
CA GLY A 348 -42.36 -12.92 45.57
C GLY A 348 -42.40 -12.09 46.86
N SER A 349 -41.42 -12.24 47.76
CA SER A 349 -41.32 -11.40 48.97
C SER A 349 -40.43 -10.18 48.70
N PRO A 350 -40.96 -8.95 48.57
CA PRO A 350 -40.17 -7.79 48.16
C PRO A 350 -39.11 -7.41 49.19
N ILE A 351 -37.91 -7.10 48.71
CA ILE A 351 -36.86 -6.48 49.54
C ILE A 351 -37.31 -5.07 49.90
N THR A 352 -37.51 -4.78 51.19
CA THR A 352 -37.93 -3.45 51.65
C THR A 352 -36.82 -2.80 52.46
N GLY A 353 -36.22 -1.72 51.93
CA GLY A 353 -35.24 -0.90 52.65
C GLY A 353 -33.76 -1.36 52.56
N ASN A 354 -33.46 -2.54 52.02
CA ASN A 354 -32.12 -3.15 52.09
C ASN A 354 -31.11 -2.65 51.03
N GLY A 355 -31.54 -1.86 50.04
CA GLY A 355 -30.66 -1.22 49.05
C GLY A 355 -31.18 -1.28 47.62
N LYS A 356 -30.32 -0.95 46.66
CA LYS A 356 -30.66 -0.94 45.22
C LYS A 356 -29.51 -1.42 44.36
N ILE A 357 -29.86 -1.98 43.20
CA ILE A 357 -28.95 -2.13 42.06
C ILE A 357 -29.15 -0.95 41.12
N SER A 358 -28.04 -0.38 40.66
CA SER A 358 -27.99 0.76 39.75
C SER A 358 -26.86 0.56 38.74
N LEU A 359 -26.84 1.38 37.68
CA LEU A 359 -25.83 1.32 36.62
C LEU A 359 -25.62 -0.11 36.10
N VAL A 360 -26.63 -0.64 35.41
CA VAL A 360 -26.53 -1.95 34.77
C VAL A 360 -25.87 -1.75 33.41
N THR A 361 -24.63 -2.21 33.27
CA THR A 361 -23.91 -2.27 32.00
C THR A 361 -23.92 -3.71 31.52
N SER A 362 -24.31 -3.93 30.28
CA SER A 362 -24.32 -5.26 29.70
C SER A 362 -23.14 -5.50 28.77
N GLY A 363 -22.89 -6.78 28.51
CA GLY A 363 -21.89 -7.29 27.58
C GLY A 363 -22.54 -8.12 26.48
N THR A 364 -21.78 -9.07 25.93
CA THR A 364 -22.30 -10.03 24.96
C THR A 364 -23.18 -11.10 25.65
N SER A 365 -24.44 -10.77 25.99
CA SER A 365 -25.43 -11.72 26.54
C SER A 365 -26.35 -12.31 25.47
N MET A 366 -26.92 -13.50 25.67
CA MET A 366 -28.02 -13.99 24.80
C MET A 366 -29.38 -13.48 25.32
N SER A 367 -30.42 -13.59 24.49
CA SER A 367 -31.79 -13.30 24.93
C SER A 367 -32.12 -14.21 26.11
N ASP A 368 -32.77 -13.66 27.14
CA ASP A 368 -33.17 -14.37 28.35
C ASP A 368 -32.03 -14.85 29.28
N GLU A 369 -30.80 -14.35 29.14
CA GLU A 369 -29.78 -14.57 30.18
C GLU A 369 -30.25 -13.98 31.52
N ALA A 370 -30.28 -14.82 32.56
CA ALA A 370 -30.64 -14.42 33.92
C ALA A 370 -29.38 -14.37 34.79
N ILE A 371 -29.07 -13.19 35.31
CA ILE A 371 -28.01 -12.98 36.31
C ILE A 371 -28.67 -12.90 37.67
N VAL A 372 -28.32 -13.83 38.55
CA VAL A 372 -28.81 -13.90 39.91
C VAL A 372 -27.70 -13.45 40.86
N ILE A 373 -28.00 -12.45 41.68
CA ILE A 373 -27.09 -11.91 42.70
C ILE A 373 -27.70 -12.27 44.04
N SER A 374 -27.01 -13.11 44.81
CA SER A 374 -27.51 -13.61 46.10
C SER A 374 -26.61 -13.13 47.23
N PHE A 375 -27.18 -12.45 48.22
CA PHE A 375 -26.43 -12.00 49.39
C PHE A 375 -26.29 -13.15 50.39
N VAL A 376 -25.05 -13.39 50.82
CA VAL A 376 -24.71 -14.35 51.86
C VAL A 376 -24.83 -13.70 53.23
N ASP A 377 -24.50 -12.41 53.31
CA ASP A 377 -24.65 -11.56 54.48
C ASP A 377 -24.68 -10.06 54.07
N ALA A 378 -24.58 -9.15 55.05
CA ALA A 378 -24.59 -7.71 54.82
C ALA A 378 -23.40 -7.16 54.03
N ALA A 379 -22.32 -7.92 53.86
CA ALA A 379 -21.10 -7.50 53.20
C ALA A 379 -20.75 -8.35 51.96
N ASN A 380 -21.27 -9.57 51.85
CA ASN A 380 -20.86 -10.54 50.84
C ASN A 380 -22.04 -10.98 49.97
N PHE A 381 -21.80 -11.09 48.67
CA PHE A 381 -22.76 -11.63 47.71
C PHE A 381 -22.07 -12.53 46.69
N THR A 382 -22.84 -13.44 46.09
CA THR A 382 -22.44 -14.28 44.97
C THR A 382 -23.18 -13.86 43.71
N VAL A 383 -22.53 -13.99 42.56
CA VAL A 383 -23.12 -13.74 41.25
C VAL A 383 -23.12 -15.05 40.46
N THR A 384 -24.27 -15.45 39.96
CA THR A 384 -24.46 -16.65 39.12
C THR A 384 -25.23 -16.28 37.85
N GLY A 385 -24.83 -16.79 36.70
CA GLY A 385 -25.52 -16.58 35.42
C GLY A 385 -26.03 -17.89 34.84
N ASP A 386 -27.34 -18.01 34.64
CA ASP A 386 -27.94 -19.22 34.03
C ASP A 386 -27.73 -19.19 32.50
N TYR A 387 -26.95 -20.16 32.00
CA TYR A 387 -26.79 -20.42 30.57
C TYR A 387 -27.68 -21.58 30.13
N TYR A 388 -28.61 -21.34 29.20
CA TYR A 388 -29.42 -22.38 28.56
C TYR A 388 -29.17 -22.41 27.05
N THR A 389 -28.10 -23.08 26.60
CA THR A 389 -28.12 -23.70 25.26
C THR A 389 -27.45 -25.06 25.23
N ASN A 390 -28.05 -25.91 24.41
CA ASN A 390 -27.60 -27.15 23.80
C ASN A 390 -26.09 -27.17 23.42
N ASN A 391 -25.27 -27.64 24.38
CA ASN A 391 -23.98 -28.33 24.20
C ASN A 391 -22.69 -27.56 23.82
N ALA A 392 -22.57 -26.24 24.02
CA ALA A 392 -21.25 -25.60 24.02
C ALA A 392 -21.16 -24.39 24.97
N PHE A 393 -20.22 -24.45 25.91
CA PHE A 393 -19.96 -23.43 26.93
C PHE A 393 -19.27 -22.19 26.32
N THR A 394 -19.97 -21.05 26.31
CA THR A 394 -19.37 -19.71 26.11
C THR A 394 -19.60 -18.85 27.35
N PRO A 395 -18.74 -17.85 27.65
CA PRO A 395 -18.77 -17.13 28.92
C PRO A 395 -20.09 -16.36 29.12
N SER A 396 -20.84 -16.70 30.17
CA SER A 396 -21.87 -15.82 30.75
C SER A 396 -21.19 -14.88 31.75
N CYS A 397 -21.94 -14.05 32.49
CA CYS A 397 -21.38 -13.33 33.66
C CYS A 397 -20.69 -14.23 34.70
N ASP A 398 -20.81 -15.55 34.51
CA ASP A 398 -20.09 -16.63 35.14
C ASP A 398 -19.14 -17.24 34.09
N ASP A 399 -17.85 -16.91 34.12
CA ASP A 399 -16.88 -17.64 33.30
C ASP A 399 -16.78 -19.05 33.89
N ASN A 400 -17.18 -20.06 33.11
CA ASN A 400 -17.32 -21.48 33.48
C ASN A 400 -16.03 -22.21 33.97
N LEU A 401 -15.07 -21.48 34.54
CA LEU A 401 -13.87 -21.99 35.19
C LEU A 401 -13.83 -21.72 36.71
N SER A 402 -14.87 -21.14 37.32
CA SER A 402 -14.96 -21.04 38.78
C SER A 402 -16.41 -21.12 39.28
N PRO A 403 -16.72 -21.81 40.39
CA PRO A 403 -18.02 -21.71 41.03
C PRO A 403 -18.23 -20.27 41.51
N SER A 404 -19.37 -19.65 41.18
CA SER A 404 -19.91 -18.43 41.80
C SER A 404 -18.88 -17.36 42.19
N ARG A 405 -18.70 -16.32 41.38
CA ARG A 405 -17.84 -15.20 41.77
C ARG A 405 -18.45 -14.45 42.96
N THR A 406 -17.65 -14.27 44.02
CA THR A 406 -18.03 -13.49 45.20
C THR A 406 -17.68 -12.03 45.00
N GLY A 407 -18.59 -11.13 45.32
CA GLY A 407 -18.32 -9.71 45.48
C GLY A 407 -18.51 -9.27 46.93
N ALA A 408 -17.90 -8.14 47.27
CA ALA A 408 -17.99 -7.55 48.59
C ALA A 408 -18.45 -6.08 48.52
N ILE A 409 -19.28 -5.71 49.48
CA ILE A 409 -19.74 -4.35 49.77
C ILE A 409 -19.53 -4.10 51.27
N THR A 410 -19.35 -2.86 51.71
CA THR A 410 -19.28 -2.60 53.15
C THR A 410 -20.68 -2.65 53.77
N SER A 411 -20.78 -2.99 55.05
CA SER A 411 -22.04 -2.96 55.80
C SER A 411 -22.44 -1.53 56.22
N THR A 412 -21.80 -0.51 55.64
CA THR A 412 -22.09 0.90 55.91
C THR A 412 -23.26 1.33 55.02
N ILE A 413 -24.31 1.88 55.62
CA ILE A 413 -25.46 2.47 54.92
C ILE A 413 -24.99 3.44 53.82
N GLY A 414 -25.57 3.31 52.63
CA GLY A 414 -25.23 4.13 51.46
C GLY A 414 -23.89 3.81 50.79
N SER A 415 -23.11 2.85 51.30
CA SER A 415 -21.91 2.37 50.61
C SER A 415 -22.27 1.71 49.29
N SER A 416 -21.32 1.69 48.36
CA SER A 416 -21.53 1.10 47.04
C SER A 416 -20.30 0.35 46.56
N THR A 417 -20.54 -0.73 45.83
CA THR A 417 -19.50 -1.49 45.12
C THR A 417 -19.93 -1.71 43.66
N THR A 418 -18.95 -1.82 42.77
CA THR A 418 -19.20 -2.16 41.37
C THR A 418 -18.69 -3.57 41.15
N TYR A 419 -19.58 -4.45 40.71
CA TYR A 419 -19.20 -5.76 40.18
C TYR A 419 -19.12 -5.65 38.67
N SER A 420 -18.04 -6.15 38.06
CA SER A 420 -17.93 -6.23 36.60
C SER A 420 -17.10 -7.41 36.14
N VAL A 421 -17.50 -7.98 35.02
CA VAL A 421 -16.75 -8.95 34.23
C VAL A 421 -16.54 -8.32 32.86
N ALA A 422 -15.28 -8.19 32.44
CA ALA A 422 -14.91 -7.48 31.22
C ALA A 422 -15.63 -8.08 30.00
N ASN A 423 -16.31 -7.21 29.23
CA ASN A 423 -17.09 -7.55 28.04
C ASN A 423 -18.34 -8.41 28.26
N THR A 424 -18.70 -8.72 29.52
CA THR A 424 -19.85 -9.61 29.82
C THR A 424 -20.96 -8.93 30.60
N CYS A 425 -20.66 -8.29 31.73
CA CYS A 425 -21.63 -7.48 32.47
C CYS A 425 -20.98 -6.63 33.55
N GLY A 426 -21.72 -5.66 34.04
CA GLY A 426 -21.39 -4.92 35.23
C GLY A 426 -22.62 -4.28 35.86
N PHE A 427 -22.59 -4.14 37.18
CA PHE A 427 -23.64 -3.49 37.93
C PHE A 427 -23.08 -2.86 39.20
N LYS A 428 -23.72 -1.78 39.65
CA LYS A 428 -23.39 -1.11 40.91
C LYS A 428 -24.43 -1.45 41.97
N ILE A 429 -23.97 -2.04 43.07
CA ILE A 429 -24.78 -2.31 44.26
C ILE A 429 -24.62 -1.14 45.23
N THR A 430 -25.69 -0.74 45.90
CA THR A 430 -25.65 0.29 46.96
C THR A 430 -26.50 -0.14 48.15
N GLN A 431 -25.92 -0.11 49.36
CA GLN A 431 -26.61 -0.39 50.61
C GLN A 431 -27.77 0.60 50.85
N GLY A 432 -28.88 0.09 51.37
CA GLY A 432 -30.05 0.89 51.69
C GLY A 432 -29.99 1.52 53.08
N SER A 433 -31.16 1.96 53.56
CA SER A 433 -31.35 2.38 54.96
C SER A 433 -31.29 1.20 55.94
N ILE A 434 -31.45 -0.02 55.41
CA ILE A 434 -31.19 -1.30 56.07
C ILE A 434 -30.10 -1.98 55.22
N ASN A 435 -29.24 -2.77 55.84
CA ASN A 435 -28.25 -3.56 55.10
C ASN A 435 -28.93 -4.74 54.38
N PHE A 436 -28.32 -5.20 53.29
CA PHE A 436 -28.64 -6.51 52.74
C PHE A 436 -28.49 -7.62 53.80
N VAL A 437 -29.27 -8.69 53.67
CA VAL A 437 -29.22 -9.85 54.56
C VAL A 437 -29.09 -11.14 53.77
N ALA A 438 -28.70 -12.22 54.45
CA ALA A 438 -28.65 -13.55 53.87
C ALA A 438 -29.99 -13.91 53.20
N GLY A 439 -29.95 -14.27 51.92
CA GLY A 439 -31.14 -14.62 51.14
C GLY A 439 -31.77 -13.47 50.35
N ASP A 440 -31.31 -12.22 50.53
CA ASP A 440 -31.66 -11.14 49.60
C ASP A 440 -31.11 -11.49 48.21
N THR A 441 -31.97 -11.45 47.20
CA THR A 441 -31.66 -11.87 45.84
C THR A 441 -32.14 -10.83 44.83
N PHE A 442 -31.29 -10.53 43.85
CA PHE A 442 -31.64 -9.73 42.68
C PHE A 442 -31.50 -10.57 41.42
N VAL A 443 -32.46 -10.45 40.52
CA VAL A 443 -32.39 -11.07 39.19
C VAL A 443 -32.38 -9.96 38.14
N LEU A 444 -31.32 -9.93 37.34
CA LEU A 444 -31.23 -9.13 36.13
C LEU A 444 -31.52 -10.05 34.94
N ARG A 445 -32.26 -9.57 33.95
CA ARG A 445 -32.51 -10.31 32.71
C ARG A 445 -32.09 -9.50 31.50
N SER A 446 -31.53 -10.17 30.50
CA SER A 446 -31.34 -9.55 29.20
C SER A 446 -32.65 -9.55 28.42
N SER A 447 -33.09 -8.38 27.94
CA SER A 447 -34.32 -8.28 27.15
C SER A 447 -34.14 -8.64 25.67
N ASP A 448 -32.89 -8.72 25.21
CA ASP A 448 -32.53 -8.95 23.81
C ASP A 448 -31.32 -9.91 23.73
N SER A 449 -31.07 -10.49 22.56
CA SER A 449 -29.80 -11.20 22.32
C SER A 449 -28.74 -10.23 21.78
N SER A 450 -27.54 -10.23 22.36
CA SER A 450 -26.34 -9.60 21.78
C SER A 450 -25.80 -10.36 20.57
N TYR A 451 -26.33 -11.57 20.32
CA TYR A 451 -25.78 -12.48 19.34
C TYR A 451 -26.15 -12.09 17.92
N GLY A 452 -25.33 -11.20 17.35
CA GLY A 452 -25.04 -11.18 15.92
C GLY A 452 -26.16 -10.72 15.00
N ASP A 453 -27.28 -10.21 15.53
CA ASP A 453 -28.35 -9.69 14.69
C ASP A 453 -28.25 -8.17 14.50
N CYS A 454 -27.29 -7.77 13.67
CA CYS A 454 -27.26 -6.43 13.08
C CYS A 454 -28.39 -6.19 12.07
N THR A 455 -29.52 -6.90 12.13
CA THR A 455 -30.65 -6.60 11.24
C THR A 455 -31.02 -5.12 11.39
N PRO A 456 -31.26 -4.42 10.29
CA PRO A 456 -31.92 -3.14 10.36
C PRO A 456 -33.27 -3.36 11.02
N ASN A 457 -33.58 -2.56 12.03
CA ASN A 457 -34.77 -2.65 12.87
C ASN A 457 -34.75 -3.74 13.94
N ALA A 458 -33.60 -4.32 14.30
CA ALA A 458 -33.44 -4.83 15.66
C ALA A 458 -33.84 -3.67 16.59
N GLY A 459 -34.99 -3.78 17.26
CA GLY A 459 -35.72 -2.66 17.88
C GLY A 459 -34.97 -1.94 19.01
N SER A 460 -33.74 -2.35 19.26
CA SER A 460 -32.92 -1.98 20.39
C SER A 460 -32.13 -0.68 20.18
N GLY A 461 -31.89 -0.24 18.93
CA GLY A 461 -31.11 0.99 18.66
C GLY A 461 -29.67 0.94 19.18
N LEU A 462 -29.14 -0.26 19.46
CA LEU A 462 -27.91 -0.49 20.22
C LEU A 462 -26.62 -0.42 19.39
N GLN A 463 -26.63 0.22 18.23
CA GLN A 463 -25.35 0.50 17.57
C GLN A 463 -24.59 1.53 18.43
N PRO A 464 -23.35 1.25 18.85
CA PRO A 464 -22.55 2.26 19.53
C PRO A 464 -22.48 3.49 18.62
N LEU A 465 -22.69 4.67 19.21
CA LEU A 465 -22.59 5.94 18.53
C LEU A 465 -21.33 6.65 19.04
N PRO A 466 -20.26 6.76 18.23
CA PRO A 466 -20.12 6.33 16.83
C PRO A 466 -19.83 4.83 16.65
N PRO A 467 -20.18 4.22 15.49
CA PRO A 467 -19.86 2.82 15.21
C PRO A 467 -18.36 2.65 14.97
N LEU A 468 -17.76 1.63 15.58
CA LEU A 468 -16.30 1.46 15.62
C LEU A 468 -15.92 0.05 15.20
N SER A 469 -15.37 -0.14 13.99
CA SER A 469 -15.00 -1.48 13.52
C SER A 469 -13.94 -2.15 14.41
N LEU A 470 -13.82 -3.49 14.36
CA LEU A 470 -12.73 -4.25 14.99
C LEU A 470 -11.33 -3.73 14.61
N CYS A 471 -11.23 -3.12 13.43
CA CYS A 471 -10.01 -2.52 12.93
C CYS A 471 -9.73 -1.13 13.49
N ALA A 472 -10.73 -0.42 14.02
CA ALA A 472 -10.54 0.89 14.61
C ALA A 472 -9.82 0.79 15.95
N GLU A 473 -9.01 1.80 16.27
CA GLU A 473 -8.29 1.86 17.55
C GLU A 473 -9.18 2.46 18.63
N ALA A 474 -10.12 1.65 19.12
CA ALA A 474 -11.06 2.01 20.17
C ALA A 474 -11.19 0.94 21.25
N ILE A 475 -11.50 1.39 22.46
CA ILE A 475 -11.68 0.55 23.64
C ILE A 475 -12.79 -0.47 23.39
N GLY A 476 -12.54 -1.73 23.76
CA GLY A 476 -13.57 -2.77 23.89
C GLY A 476 -13.86 -3.60 22.63
N LEU A 477 -13.23 -3.32 21.49
CA LEU A 477 -13.50 -4.02 20.22
C LEU A 477 -12.30 -4.82 19.72
N ASN A 478 -11.11 -4.24 19.79
CA ASN A 478 -9.89 -4.95 19.43
C ASN A 478 -9.49 -5.94 20.55
N PRO A 479 -9.20 -7.22 20.25
CA PRO A 479 -8.71 -8.19 21.24
C PRO A 479 -7.46 -7.73 22.02
N SER A 480 -6.73 -6.75 21.50
CA SER A 480 -5.50 -6.22 22.10
C SER A 480 -5.70 -4.94 22.93
N GLY A 481 -6.94 -4.43 23.02
CA GLY A 481 -7.25 -3.20 23.77
C GLY A 481 -6.62 -1.93 23.21
N GLU A 482 -6.29 -1.91 21.91
CA GLU A 482 -5.72 -0.73 21.25
C GLU A 482 -6.65 0.49 21.37
N THR A 483 -6.07 1.64 21.66
CA THR A 483 -6.74 2.93 21.57
C THR A 483 -5.89 3.85 20.69
N TRP A 484 -6.52 4.83 20.04
CA TRP A 484 -5.79 5.87 19.30
C TRP A 484 -4.76 6.60 20.17
N THR A 485 -4.94 6.62 21.49
CA THR A 485 -4.02 7.23 22.45
C THR A 485 -2.91 6.28 22.93
N SER A 486 -3.07 4.96 22.76
CA SER A 486 -2.11 3.97 23.19
C SER A 486 -0.91 3.92 22.23
N PRO A 487 0.32 3.75 22.75
CA PRO A 487 1.49 3.47 21.92
C PRO A 487 1.54 2.02 21.41
N GLY A 488 0.74 1.11 22.00
CA GLY A 488 0.71 -0.30 21.64
C GLY A 488 -0.30 -0.60 20.53
N TYR A 489 0.20 -1.10 19.40
CA TYR A 489 -0.61 -1.60 18.28
C TYR A 489 -0.28 -3.08 18.00
N MET A 490 -1.24 -3.79 17.44
CA MET A 490 -1.24 -5.20 17.13
C MET A 490 -0.08 -5.52 16.19
N THR A 491 0.53 -6.67 16.46
CA THR A 491 1.53 -7.26 15.56
C THR A 491 0.95 -7.53 14.17
N ALA A 492 -0.33 -7.90 14.07
CA ALA A 492 -1.04 -8.08 12.79
C ALA A 492 -1.14 -6.77 11.97
N LYS A 493 -1.23 -5.61 12.63
CA LYS A 493 -1.21 -4.27 12.05
C LYS A 493 0.21 -3.68 11.97
N GLY A 494 1.24 -4.50 12.24
CA GLY A 494 2.64 -4.11 12.12
C GLY A 494 3.12 -3.07 13.13
N GLY A 495 2.37 -2.83 14.21
CA GLY A 495 2.69 -1.77 15.16
C GLY A 495 2.45 -0.36 14.60
N LEU A 496 1.65 -0.22 13.54
CA LEU A 496 1.33 1.07 12.90
C LEU A 496 0.03 1.63 13.46
N GLY A 497 -0.04 2.96 13.61
CA GLY A 497 -1.16 3.66 14.22
C GLY A 497 -0.90 5.17 14.34
N LYS A 498 -1.36 5.82 15.41
CA LYS A 498 -1.14 7.26 15.62
C LYS A 498 0.33 7.70 15.58
N ASN A 499 1.24 6.88 16.12
CA ASN A 499 2.65 7.23 16.26
C ASN A 499 3.51 6.93 15.02
N SER A 500 2.95 6.35 13.95
CA SER A 500 3.66 6.23 12.69
C SER A 500 3.67 7.56 11.93
N ALA A 501 4.54 7.70 10.93
CA ALA A 501 4.62 8.85 10.05
C ALA A 501 4.46 8.43 8.56
N PRO A 502 3.34 8.81 7.90
CA PRO A 502 2.15 9.42 8.48
C PRO A 502 1.48 8.50 9.51
N SER A 503 0.63 9.08 10.37
CA SER A 503 -0.23 8.29 11.26
C SER A 503 -1.13 7.41 10.40
N VAL A 504 -1.22 6.12 10.74
CA VAL A 504 -2.05 5.16 9.99
C VAL A 504 -3.34 4.94 10.75
N ALA A 505 -4.48 5.15 10.10
CA ALA A 505 -5.78 4.81 10.67
C ALA A 505 -6.32 3.54 10.01
N TRP A 506 -6.77 2.59 10.84
CA TRP A 506 -7.20 1.28 10.38
C TRP A 506 -8.73 1.16 10.31
N ARG A 507 -9.22 0.47 9.26
CA ARG A 507 -10.64 0.15 9.09
C ARG A 507 -10.83 -1.24 8.49
N LEU A 508 -12.04 -1.76 8.61
CA LEU A 508 -12.43 -2.96 7.85
C LEU A 508 -12.45 -2.60 6.33
N PRO A 509 -11.88 -3.44 5.44
CA PRO A 509 -11.91 -3.20 4.01
C PRO A 509 -13.34 -3.30 3.47
N THR A 510 -13.71 -2.42 2.56
CA THR A 510 -14.94 -2.56 1.76
C THR A 510 -14.76 -3.65 0.73
N ILE A 511 -15.86 -4.11 0.12
CA ILE A 511 -15.76 -5.10 -0.95
C ILE A 511 -15.02 -4.56 -2.19
N ASN A 512 -15.06 -3.24 -2.41
CA ASN A 512 -14.33 -2.60 -3.51
C ASN A 512 -12.83 -2.53 -3.22
N ASP A 513 -12.42 -2.34 -1.96
CA ASP A 513 -11.01 -2.43 -1.57
C ASP A 513 -10.47 -3.83 -1.89
N TYR A 514 -11.20 -4.89 -1.53
CA TYR A 514 -10.80 -6.27 -1.84
C TYR A 514 -10.75 -6.53 -3.35
N ARG A 515 -11.74 -6.09 -4.13
CA ARG A 515 -11.72 -6.26 -5.59
C ARG A 515 -10.51 -5.58 -6.23
N LEU A 516 -10.19 -4.36 -5.80
CA LEU A 516 -9.03 -3.64 -6.31
C LEU A 516 -7.73 -4.32 -5.89
N ALA A 517 -7.62 -4.74 -4.63
CA ALA A 517 -6.44 -5.43 -4.11
C ALA A 517 -6.26 -6.81 -4.76
N GLU A 518 -7.33 -7.52 -5.07
CA GLU A 518 -7.31 -8.79 -5.83
C GLU A 518 -6.76 -8.58 -7.22
N VAL A 519 -7.27 -7.59 -7.96
CA VAL A 519 -6.71 -7.20 -9.27
C VAL A 519 -5.23 -6.83 -9.15
N ASN A 520 -4.83 -6.22 -8.04
CA ASN A 520 -3.44 -5.87 -7.79
C ASN A 520 -2.59 -7.06 -7.29
N GLY A 521 -3.16 -8.21 -6.95
CA GLY A 521 -2.43 -9.43 -6.57
C GLY A 521 -2.32 -9.71 -5.07
N ILE A 522 -3.23 -9.21 -4.23
CA ILE A 522 -3.18 -9.39 -2.77
C ILE A 522 -3.04 -10.86 -2.33
N ARG A 523 -3.70 -11.80 -3.02
CA ARG A 523 -3.60 -13.24 -2.75
C ARG A 523 -2.18 -13.78 -2.86
N MET A 524 -1.38 -13.21 -3.75
CA MET A 524 0.00 -13.63 -3.97
C MET A 524 0.94 -13.09 -2.90
N VAL A 525 0.52 -12.06 -2.19
CA VAL A 525 1.39 -11.28 -1.32
C VAL A 525 1.11 -11.54 0.16
N MET A 526 -0.15 -11.69 0.56
CA MET A 526 -0.49 -11.88 1.96
C MET A 526 -0.22 -13.32 2.44
N PRO A 527 0.34 -13.51 3.65
CA PRO A 527 0.74 -14.84 4.14
C PRO A 527 -0.45 -15.75 4.49
N ASP A 528 -1.64 -15.18 4.62
CA ASP A 528 -2.87 -15.84 5.02
C ASP A 528 -3.97 -15.77 3.95
N MET A 529 -3.55 -15.63 2.69
CA MET A 529 -4.40 -15.66 1.50
C MET A 529 -3.86 -16.67 0.46
N GLY A 530 -4.69 -17.02 -0.53
CA GLY A 530 -4.36 -17.99 -1.57
C GLY A 530 -4.23 -19.42 -1.04
N ILE A 531 -3.50 -20.26 -1.77
CA ILE A 531 -3.22 -21.64 -1.33
C ILE A 531 -2.27 -21.64 -0.13
N ALA A 532 -2.42 -22.58 0.80
CA ALA A 532 -1.51 -22.75 1.92
C ALA A 532 -0.09 -23.11 1.44
N GLY A 533 0.95 -22.65 2.12
CA GLY A 533 2.34 -22.81 1.71
C GLY A 533 2.75 -24.25 1.45
N LEU A 534 2.21 -25.21 2.21
CA LEU A 534 2.48 -26.64 2.02
C LEU A 534 1.97 -27.19 0.68
N GLN A 535 0.98 -26.54 0.09
CA GLN A 535 0.35 -26.89 -1.19
C GLN A 535 0.84 -26.01 -2.35
N ARG A 536 1.65 -24.98 -2.08
CA ARG A 536 2.27 -24.14 -3.12
C ARG A 536 3.42 -24.90 -3.81
N PRO A 537 3.72 -24.61 -5.09
CA PRO A 537 4.89 -25.16 -5.78
C PRO A 537 6.20 -24.88 -5.02
N SER A 538 6.31 -23.71 -4.40
CA SER A 538 7.39 -23.36 -3.48
C SER A 538 6.84 -23.28 -2.05
N ARG A 539 7.26 -24.22 -1.20
CA ARG A 539 6.78 -24.30 0.19
C ARG A 539 7.40 -23.19 1.02
N ASP A 540 6.57 -22.31 1.56
CA ASP A 540 7.02 -21.09 2.27
C ASP A 540 6.45 -20.94 3.70
N GLY A 541 5.74 -21.97 4.21
CA GLY A 541 5.16 -21.96 5.57
C GLY A 541 3.97 -21.01 5.76
N SER A 542 3.47 -20.39 4.69
CA SER A 542 2.27 -19.57 4.74
C SER A 542 1.04 -20.38 5.16
N ALA A 543 0.18 -19.80 5.98
CA ALA A 543 -1.05 -20.46 6.43
C ALA A 543 -2.07 -20.62 5.29
N GLY A 544 -2.01 -19.75 4.28
CA GLY A 544 -2.97 -19.68 3.20
C GLY A 544 -4.33 -19.12 3.61
N GLY A 545 -5.19 -18.94 2.62
CA GLY A 545 -6.57 -18.51 2.76
C GLY A 545 -7.53 -19.68 2.54
N SER A 546 -7.84 -20.44 3.59
CA SER A 546 -8.95 -21.41 3.56
C SER A 546 -10.29 -20.79 3.96
N SER A 547 -10.33 -19.48 4.20
CA SER A 547 -11.45 -18.81 4.88
C SER A 547 -12.03 -17.67 4.06
N TYR A 548 -13.30 -17.41 4.30
CA TYR A 548 -13.92 -16.14 3.95
C TYR A 548 -13.47 -15.05 4.92
N GLU A 549 -13.46 -13.82 4.42
CA GLU A 549 -13.14 -12.64 5.20
C GLU A 549 -14.27 -11.63 5.11
N TRP A 550 -14.59 -11.02 6.25
CA TRP A 550 -15.59 -9.96 6.30
C TRP A 550 -15.11 -8.71 5.56
N SER A 551 -16.04 -8.09 4.85
CA SER A 551 -15.91 -6.71 4.38
C SER A 551 -16.81 -5.78 5.19
N ALA A 552 -16.53 -4.48 5.14
CA ALA A 552 -17.39 -3.43 5.70
C ALA A 552 -18.69 -3.24 4.89
N SER A 553 -18.81 -3.87 3.73
CA SER A 553 -19.91 -3.64 2.79
C SER A 553 -21.11 -4.52 3.11
N VAL A 554 -22.24 -3.89 3.40
CA VAL A 554 -23.54 -4.54 3.58
C VAL A 554 -24.10 -5.04 2.25
N TYR A 555 -24.74 -6.22 2.25
CA TYR A 555 -25.58 -6.65 1.13
C TYR A 555 -26.92 -5.92 1.18
N SER A 556 -27.17 -5.02 0.21
CA SER A 556 -28.31 -4.11 0.24
C SER A 556 -29.66 -4.82 0.05
N PHE A 557 -29.69 -5.89 -0.76
CA PHE A 557 -30.90 -6.64 -1.08
C PHE A 557 -31.44 -7.41 0.13
N THR A 558 -30.55 -8.03 0.92
CA THR A 558 -30.93 -8.78 2.12
C THR A 558 -30.08 -8.31 3.30
N ARG A 559 -30.68 -7.50 4.17
CA ARG A 559 -29.93 -6.80 5.21
C ARG A 559 -29.48 -7.69 6.37
N SER A 560 -29.91 -8.95 6.46
CA SER A 560 -29.29 -9.95 7.34
C SER A 560 -27.96 -10.48 6.79
N PHE A 561 -27.57 -10.10 5.58
CA PHE A 561 -26.33 -10.51 4.92
C PHE A 561 -25.30 -9.38 4.85
N SER A 562 -24.06 -9.78 4.65
CA SER A 562 -22.94 -8.90 4.35
C SER A 562 -22.05 -9.51 3.27
N TRP A 563 -21.32 -8.66 2.56
CA TRP A 563 -20.36 -9.11 1.56
C TRP A 563 -19.12 -9.70 2.23
N ILE A 564 -18.68 -10.84 1.71
CA ILE A 564 -17.47 -11.57 2.10
C ILE A 564 -16.54 -11.72 0.90
N PHE A 565 -15.25 -11.80 1.20
CA PHE A 565 -14.20 -12.09 0.23
C PHE A 565 -13.62 -13.49 0.46
N GLY A 566 -13.62 -14.33 -0.57
CA GLY A 566 -13.01 -15.67 -0.52
C GLY A 566 -11.50 -15.60 -0.69
N SER A 567 -10.77 -15.48 0.43
CA SER A 567 -9.32 -15.22 0.41
C SER A 567 -8.45 -16.27 -0.31
N GLY A 568 -8.95 -17.51 -0.45
CA GLY A 568 -8.26 -18.56 -1.23
C GLY A 568 -8.43 -18.41 -2.74
N PHE A 569 -9.58 -17.92 -3.19
CA PHE A 569 -10.04 -18.01 -4.58
C PHE A 569 -10.22 -16.65 -5.27
N GLY A 570 -10.25 -15.55 -4.51
CA GLY A 570 -10.36 -14.20 -5.07
C GLY A 570 -11.79 -13.76 -5.43
N TYR A 571 -12.82 -14.53 -5.09
CA TYR A 571 -14.21 -14.16 -5.41
C TYR A 571 -14.92 -13.42 -4.28
N VAL A 572 -16.00 -12.75 -4.65
CA VAL A 572 -16.92 -12.06 -3.75
C VAL A 572 -18.20 -12.87 -3.61
N SER A 573 -18.67 -13.06 -2.39
CA SER A 573 -19.97 -13.66 -2.10
C SER A 573 -20.66 -12.88 -0.98
N ASN A 574 -21.86 -13.28 -0.58
CA ASN A 574 -22.53 -12.77 0.60
C ASN A 574 -22.88 -13.93 1.54
N ASN A 575 -22.96 -13.64 2.83
CA ASN A 575 -23.45 -14.60 3.83
C ASN A 575 -24.13 -13.89 4.99
N PHE A 576 -24.86 -14.65 5.81
CA PHE A 576 -25.53 -14.17 7.02
C PHE A 576 -24.53 -13.54 7.98
N ARG A 577 -24.89 -12.40 8.58
CA ARG A 577 -24.01 -11.63 9.47
C ARG A 577 -23.66 -12.34 10.78
N ASN A 578 -24.43 -13.35 11.18
CA ASN A 578 -24.25 -14.10 12.41
C ASN A 578 -23.23 -15.26 12.30
N VAL A 579 -22.80 -15.63 11.08
CA VAL A 579 -21.75 -16.65 10.90
C VAL A 579 -20.38 -16.08 11.28
N THR A 580 -19.41 -16.92 11.63
CA THR A 580 -18.07 -16.48 12.01
C THR A 580 -17.08 -16.60 10.86
N TYR A 581 -16.37 -15.52 10.55
CA TYR A 581 -15.30 -15.48 9.56
C TYR A 581 -14.10 -14.68 10.07
N ALA A 582 -13.01 -14.73 9.30
CA ALA A 582 -11.84 -13.91 9.58
C ALA A 582 -12.11 -12.44 9.23
N ALA A 583 -11.32 -11.54 9.83
CA ALA A 583 -11.27 -10.15 9.42
C ALA A 583 -9.81 -9.69 9.32
N ARG A 584 -9.53 -8.86 8.32
CA ARG A 584 -8.29 -8.08 8.23
C ARG A 584 -8.62 -6.60 8.19
N CYS A 585 -7.58 -5.79 8.31
CA CYS A 585 -7.70 -4.35 8.27
C CYS A 585 -6.97 -3.78 7.07
N VAL A 586 -7.51 -2.67 6.57
CA VAL A 586 -6.83 -1.79 5.62
C VAL A 586 -6.51 -0.47 6.30
N GLY A 587 -5.27 -0.02 6.18
CA GLY A 587 -4.74 1.21 6.73
C GLY A 587 -4.52 2.25 5.65
N ARG A 588 -4.66 3.53 6.02
CA ARG A 588 -4.41 4.69 5.18
C ARG A 588 -3.67 5.77 5.95
#